data_AF-A0A947SDX9-F1
#
_entry.id   AF-A0A947SDX9-F1
#
_cell.length_a   1.000
_cell.length_b   1.000
_cell.length_c   1.000
_cell.angle_alpha   90.00
_cell.angle_beta   90.00
_cell.angle_gamma   90.00
#
_symmetry.space_group_name_H-M   'P 1'
#
loop_
_entity.id
_entity.type
_entity.pdbx_description
1 polymer ?
#
loop_
_entity_poly.entity_id
_entity_poly.type
_entity_poly.pdbx_seq_one_letter_code
_entity_poly.pdbx_strand_id
1 'polypeptide(L)'
;MLPEKLGRKILKKHQPKVVLIIGDARKSKTQSLCQNILSKKFEVRSNDYSAGDNYQNVLKTVLGVKSNHSSGLLRKGLKTYFGSRQYPDILLLNLWLKRPGETKKVLDFFGQVDLVLLTSVLESPDYKNNFKSDRSFQKEVKEILGEKNKVKLFAINSDDERLKKTLNRFKGESVRIGLDQSSSFKMEGLSMGTEGIKGASFKLNYDNSHIPIRIPWASTVDDVYSSLFSAYVGVYFGLNLVQISRDIEIADFQKKEQK
;
A
#
# COMPACT_ATOMS: atom_id res chain seq x y z
N MET A 1 -24.67 -9.66 2.84
CA MET A 1 -24.49 -10.19 4.20
C MET A 1 -23.75 -11.54 4.26
N LEU A 2 -24.23 -12.62 3.61
CA LEU A 2 -23.59 -13.96 3.69
C LEU A 2 -22.09 -13.99 3.29
N PRO A 3 -21.64 -13.39 2.16
CA PRO A 3 -20.22 -13.43 1.77
C PRO A 3 -19.30 -12.70 2.76
N GLU A 4 -19.77 -11.64 3.40
CA GLU A 4 -19.00 -10.90 4.41
C GLU A 4 -18.80 -11.73 5.68
N LYS A 5 -19.86 -12.36 6.19
CA LYS A 5 -19.77 -13.27 7.35
C LYS A 5 -18.79 -14.42 7.07
N LEU A 6 -18.77 -14.94 5.85
CA LEU A 6 -17.79 -15.95 5.41
C LEU A 6 -16.36 -15.39 5.31
N GLY A 7 -16.19 -14.18 4.76
CA GLY A 7 -14.91 -13.49 4.73
C GLY A 7 -14.31 -13.31 6.13
N ARG A 8 -15.10 -12.85 7.10
CA ARG A 8 -14.68 -12.74 8.51
C ARG A 8 -14.30 -14.10 9.12
N LYS A 9 -15.02 -15.18 8.79
CA LYS A 9 -14.65 -16.56 9.22
C LYS A 9 -13.32 -17.01 8.62
N ILE A 10 -13.05 -16.70 7.35
CA ILE A 10 -11.78 -16.98 6.67
C ILE A 10 -10.63 -16.21 7.32
N LEU A 11 -10.81 -14.91 7.57
CA LEU A 11 -9.81 -14.08 8.26
C LEU A 11 -9.52 -14.60 9.67
N LYS A 12 -10.56 -14.97 10.45
CA LYS A 12 -10.37 -15.56 11.79
C LYS A 12 -9.64 -16.92 11.76
N LYS A 13 -9.88 -17.74 10.72
CA LYS A 13 -9.25 -19.06 10.55
C LYS A 13 -7.77 -18.95 10.13
N HIS A 14 -7.47 -18.10 9.16
CA HIS A 14 -6.16 -18.07 8.50
C HIS A 14 -5.23 -16.96 9.02
N GLN A 15 -5.78 -15.94 9.70
CA GLN A 15 -5.04 -14.85 10.34
C GLN A 15 -3.97 -14.20 9.45
N PRO A 16 -4.28 -13.87 8.17
CA PRO A 16 -3.33 -13.24 7.28
C PRO A 16 -2.92 -11.87 7.81
N LYS A 17 -1.70 -11.45 7.50
CA LYS A 17 -1.26 -10.06 7.66
C LYS A 17 -1.99 -9.17 6.67
N VAL A 18 -2.42 -7.99 7.12
CA VAL A 18 -3.17 -7.05 6.26
C VAL A 18 -2.38 -5.76 6.08
N VAL A 19 -2.07 -5.47 4.82
CA VAL A 19 -1.46 -4.20 4.37
C VAL A 19 -2.46 -3.46 3.51
N LEU A 20 -2.83 -2.24 3.90
CA LEU A 20 -3.64 -1.34 3.06
C LEU A 20 -2.74 -0.28 2.43
N ILE A 21 -2.82 -0.10 1.11
CA ILE A 21 -2.13 0.97 0.38
C ILE A 21 -3.16 2.01 -0.04
N ILE A 22 -3.02 3.22 0.50
CA ILE A 22 -4.02 4.28 0.39
C ILE A 22 -3.34 5.58 -0.09
N GLY A 23 -3.98 6.25 -1.02
CA GLY A 23 -3.49 7.44 -1.69
C GLY A 23 -4.23 7.65 -3.02
N ASP A 24 -3.78 8.59 -3.84
CA ASP A 24 -4.40 8.89 -5.12
C ASP A 24 -3.59 8.30 -6.29
N ALA A 25 -2.37 8.79 -6.50
CA ALA A 25 -1.49 8.34 -7.58
C ALA A 25 -0.76 7.01 -7.28
N ARG A 26 -0.44 6.26 -8.35
CA ARG A 26 0.53 5.13 -8.44
C ARG A 26 0.48 4.01 -7.39
N LYS A 27 -0.61 3.87 -6.63
CA LYS A 27 -0.86 2.72 -5.72
C LYS A 27 -0.59 1.37 -6.37
N SER A 28 -0.95 1.20 -7.65
CA SER A 28 -0.67 0.01 -8.46
C SER A 28 0.84 -0.30 -8.62
N LYS A 29 1.69 0.72 -8.75
CA LYS A 29 3.15 0.58 -8.82
C LYS A 29 3.73 0.22 -7.45
N THR A 30 3.31 0.92 -6.39
CA THR A 30 3.66 0.56 -5.00
C THR A 30 3.25 -0.87 -4.66
N GLN A 31 2.02 -1.28 -4.98
CA GLN A 31 1.53 -2.64 -4.80
C GLN A 31 2.36 -3.67 -5.58
N SER A 32 2.73 -3.36 -6.82
CA SER A 32 3.55 -4.24 -7.66
C SER A 32 4.97 -4.43 -7.11
N LEU A 33 5.58 -3.37 -6.58
CA LEU A 33 6.89 -3.43 -5.92
C LEU A 33 6.83 -4.17 -4.58
N CYS A 34 5.86 -3.85 -3.71
CA CYS A 34 5.57 -4.60 -2.50
C CYS A 34 5.39 -6.09 -2.79
N GLN A 35 4.64 -6.44 -3.85
CA GLN A 35 4.46 -7.84 -4.24
C GLN A 35 5.77 -8.48 -4.74
N ASN A 36 6.60 -7.79 -5.52
CA ASN A 36 7.90 -8.30 -5.95
C ASN A 36 8.82 -8.61 -4.75
N ILE A 37 8.90 -7.67 -3.80
CA ILE A 37 9.73 -7.76 -2.59
C ILE A 37 9.24 -8.89 -1.67
N LEU A 38 7.93 -8.93 -1.39
CA LEU A 38 7.36 -9.86 -0.41
C LEU A 38 7.21 -11.30 -0.91
N SER A 39 6.90 -11.51 -2.19
CA SER A 39 6.65 -12.85 -2.76
C SER A 39 7.86 -13.79 -2.75
N LYS A 40 9.03 -13.31 -2.33
CA LYS A 40 10.24 -14.12 -2.12
C LYS A 40 10.24 -14.93 -0.83
N LYS A 41 9.43 -14.53 0.15
CA LYS A 41 9.37 -15.14 1.50
C LYS A 41 7.94 -15.47 1.95
N PHE A 42 6.94 -14.84 1.32
CA PHE A 42 5.54 -14.92 1.75
C PHE A 42 4.61 -15.21 0.56
N GLU A 43 3.53 -15.95 0.79
CA GLU A 43 2.41 -16.06 -0.14
C GLU A 43 1.59 -14.76 -0.10
N VAL A 44 1.75 -13.90 -1.12
CA VAL A 44 1.10 -12.59 -1.19
C VAL A 44 -0.11 -12.61 -2.13
N ARG A 45 -1.25 -12.11 -1.65
CA ARG A 45 -2.43 -11.85 -2.49
C ARG A 45 -2.80 -10.38 -2.50
N SER A 46 -2.75 -9.78 -3.68
CA SER A 46 -3.23 -8.44 -3.98
C SER A 46 -4.66 -8.43 -4.54
N ASN A 47 -5.37 -7.30 -4.37
CA ASN A 47 -6.58 -7.03 -5.14
C ASN A 47 -6.20 -6.49 -6.54
N ASP A 48 -7.06 -6.76 -7.52
CA ASP A 48 -6.86 -6.35 -8.90
C ASP A 48 -7.26 -4.88 -9.09
N TYR A 49 -6.28 -4.03 -9.43
CA TYR A 49 -6.46 -2.60 -9.67
C TYR A 49 -7.48 -2.30 -10.79
N SER A 50 -7.51 -3.10 -11.86
CA SER A 50 -8.42 -2.90 -13.00
C SER A 50 -9.89 -3.07 -12.62
N ALA A 51 -10.16 -3.79 -11.53
CA ALA A 51 -11.50 -4.07 -11.01
C ALA A 51 -12.04 -3.03 -10.03
N GLY A 52 -11.28 -1.95 -9.81
CA GLY A 52 -11.61 -0.85 -8.92
C GLY A 52 -11.23 -1.12 -7.46
N ASP A 53 -10.62 -0.12 -6.84
CA ASP A 53 -10.07 -0.17 -5.48
C ASP A 53 -11.15 0.14 -4.43
N ASN A 54 -12.12 -0.76 -4.30
CA ASN A 54 -13.33 -0.62 -3.48
C ASN A 54 -13.54 -1.83 -2.54
N TYR A 55 -14.46 -1.67 -1.57
CA TYR A 55 -14.79 -2.69 -0.57
C TYR A 55 -15.23 -4.04 -1.17
N GLN A 56 -15.94 -4.03 -2.32
CA GLN A 56 -16.35 -5.28 -2.96
C GLN A 56 -15.17 -6.05 -3.55
N ASN A 57 -14.16 -5.35 -4.08
CA ASN A 57 -12.93 -5.95 -4.60
C ASN A 57 -12.05 -6.50 -3.46
N VAL A 58 -11.97 -5.79 -2.31
CA VAL A 58 -11.39 -6.33 -1.07
C VAL A 58 -12.06 -7.63 -0.66
N LEU A 59 -13.40 -7.66 -0.59
CA LEU A 59 -14.15 -8.85 -0.20
C LEU A 59 -13.94 -10.02 -1.20
N LYS A 60 -13.94 -9.75 -2.51
CA LYS A 60 -13.57 -10.74 -3.55
C LYS A 60 -12.18 -11.33 -3.30
N THR A 61 -11.19 -10.48 -3.03
CA THR A 61 -9.79 -10.86 -2.80
C THR A 61 -9.64 -11.77 -1.58
N VAL A 62 -10.30 -11.42 -0.47
CA VAL A 62 -10.34 -12.22 0.77
C VAL A 62 -10.98 -13.59 0.53
N LEU A 63 -12.06 -13.65 -0.25
CA LEU A 63 -12.73 -14.90 -0.62
C LEU A 63 -11.96 -15.76 -1.65
N GLY A 64 -10.84 -15.26 -2.21
CA GLY A 64 -10.05 -15.96 -3.23
C GLY A 64 -10.66 -15.88 -4.63
N VAL A 65 -11.43 -14.83 -4.91
CA VAL A 65 -12.13 -14.62 -6.19
C VAL A 65 -11.41 -13.54 -6.99
N LYS A 66 -10.95 -13.89 -8.20
CA LYS A 66 -10.50 -12.88 -9.18
C LYS A 66 -11.67 -11.95 -9.53
N SER A 67 -11.43 -10.65 -9.37
CA SER A 67 -12.14 -9.49 -9.95
C SER A 67 -13.31 -9.78 -10.90
N ASN A 68 -12.99 -10.30 -12.08
CA ASN A 68 -13.89 -10.41 -13.23
C ASN A 68 -14.96 -11.52 -13.10
N HIS A 69 -15.00 -12.24 -11.97
CA HIS A 69 -16.04 -13.22 -11.69
C HIS A 69 -16.89 -12.78 -10.48
N SER A 70 -18.08 -12.26 -10.75
CA SER A 70 -19.12 -12.01 -9.73
C SER A 70 -19.84 -13.30 -9.29
N SER A 71 -19.98 -14.28 -10.19
CA SER A 71 -20.65 -15.55 -9.92
C SER A 71 -19.81 -16.48 -9.03
N GLY A 72 -20.49 -17.19 -8.14
CA GLY A 72 -19.87 -18.21 -7.29
C GLY A 72 -19.03 -17.69 -6.11
N LEU A 73 -19.18 -16.43 -5.70
CA LEU A 73 -18.55 -15.85 -4.49
C LEU A 73 -18.65 -16.77 -3.26
N LEU A 74 -19.85 -17.29 -2.98
CA LEU A 74 -20.08 -18.18 -1.84
C LEU A 74 -19.36 -19.53 -2.04
N ARG A 75 -19.45 -20.14 -3.23
CA ARG A 75 -18.80 -21.43 -3.54
C ARG A 75 -17.26 -21.34 -3.48
N LYS A 76 -16.67 -20.28 -4.04
CA LYS A 76 -15.23 -20.02 -3.97
C LYS A 76 -14.82 -19.71 -2.52
N GLY A 77 -15.58 -18.88 -1.80
CA GLY A 77 -15.35 -18.63 -0.38
C GLY A 77 -15.39 -19.90 0.48
N LEU A 78 -16.36 -20.79 0.26
CA LEU A 78 -16.45 -22.08 0.96
C LEU A 78 -15.26 -22.98 0.60
N LYS A 79 -14.84 -23.02 -0.68
CA LYS A 79 -13.61 -23.73 -1.09
C LYS A 79 -12.35 -23.12 -0.47
N THR A 80 -12.28 -21.80 -0.28
CA THR A 80 -11.20 -21.11 0.41
C THR A 80 -11.21 -21.40 1.92
N TYR A 81 -12.39 -21.53 2.53
CA TYR A 81 -12.55 -21.82 3.96
C TYR A 81 -12.30 -23.30 4.32
N PHE A 82 -12.77 -24.24 3.50
CA PHE A 82 -12.63 -25.69 3.74
C PHE A 82 -11.46 -26.35 3.01
N GLY A 83 -10.90 -25.71 1.98
CA GLY A 83 -9.82 -26.28 1.19
C GLY A 83 -8.49 -26.39 1.93
N SER A 84 -7.67 -27.33 1.49
CA SER A 84 -6.29 -27.57 1.94
C SER A 84 -5.26 -26.64 1.31
N ARG A 85 -5.64 -25.81 0.32
CA ARG A 85 -4.71 -24.86 -0.31
C ARG A 85 -4.33 -23.78 0.70
N GLN A 86 -3.03 -23.50 0.81
CA GLN A 86 -2.50 -22.42 1.63
C GLN A 86 -3.19 -21.09 1.29
N TYR A 87 -3.68 -20.43 2.34
CA TYR A 87 -4.18 -19.07 2.27
C TYR A 87 -2.98 -18.12 2.33
N PRO A 88 -2.98 -16.96 1.63
CA PRO A 88 -1.86 -16.04 1.63
C PRO A 88 -1.49 -15.59 3.04
N ASP A 89 -0.19 -15.52 3.30
CA ASP A 89 0.36 -14.96 4.54
C ASP A 89 0.09 -13.45 4.61
N ILE A 90 0.05 -12.77 3.45
CA ILE A 90 -0.15 -11.31 3.35
C ILE A 90 -1.26 -10.97 2.34
N LEU A 91 -2.25 -10.21 2.79
CA LEU A 91 -3.22 -9.50 1.97
C LEU A 91 -2.73 -8.06 1.71
N LEU A 92 -2.46 -7.73 0.44
CA LEU A 92 -1.86 -6.46 0.02
C LEU A 92 -2.86 -5.64 -0.81
N LEU A 93 -3.60 -4.74 -0.17
CA LEU A 93 -4.86 -4.20 -0.69
C LEU A 93 -4.78 -2.71 -1.01
N ASN A 94 -5.02 -2.34 -2.27
CA ASN A 94 -5.15 -0.95 -2.71
C ASN A 94 -6.57 -0.41 -2.47
N LEU A 95 -6.67 0.83 -1.98
CA LEU A 95 -7.92 1.58 -1.77
C LEU A 95 -7.79 3.02 -2.29
N TRP A 96 -8.87 3.58 -2.86
CA TRP A 96 -8.94 5.03 -3.14
C TRP A 96 -9.68 5.77 -2.04
N LEU A 97 -9.25 7.01 -1.80
CA LEU A 97 -9.91 7.99 -0.93
C LEU A 97 -11.18 8.61 -1.56
N LYS A 98 -11.64 8.12 -2.73
CA LYS A 98 -12.71 8.73 -3.55
C LYS A 98 -14.13 8.62 -2.96
N ARG A 99 -14.37 7.77 -1.97
CA ARG A 99 -15.71 7.57 -1.37
C ARG A 99 -15.66 7.69 0.16
N PRO A 100 -16.24 8.75 0.75
CA PRO A 100 -16.25 8.95 2.18
C PRO A 100 -16.74 7.73 2.96
N GLY A 101 -15.95 7.30 3.95
CA GLY A 101 -16.25 6.16 4.81
C GLY A 101 -16.15 4.78 4.13
N GLU A 102 -15.66 4.68 2.89
CA GLU A 102 -15.35 3.39 2.27
C GLU A 102 -14.12 2.75 2.95
N THR A 103 -13.10 3.55 3.29
CA THR A 103 -11.94 3.06 4.03
C THR A 103 -12.33 2.55 5.42
N LYS A 104 -13.20 3.28 6.12
CA LYS A 104 -13.74 2.85 7.42
C LYS A 104 -14.44 1.50 7.35
N LYS A 105 -15.28 1.26 6.33
CA LYS A 105 -15.91 -0.06 6.10
C LYS A 105 -14.89 -1.18 5.92
N VAL A 106 -13.75 -0.90 5.28
CA VAL A 106 -12.65 -1.88 5.17
C VAL A 106 -11.99 -2.13 6.52
N LEU A 107 -11.69 -1.09 7.30
CA LEU A 107 -11.14 -1.23 8.66
C LEU A 107 -12.10 -1.99 9.59
N ASP A 108 -13.39 -1.69 9.53
CA ASP A 108 -14.46 -2.41 10.25
C ASP A 108 -14.61 -3.87 9.80
N PHE A 109 -14.26 -4.19 8.56
CA PHE A 109 -14.31 -5.55 8.03
C PHE A 109 -13.16 -6.42 8.54
N PHE A 110 -11.94 -5.87 8.58
CA PHE A 110 -10.76 -6.57 9.13
C PHE A 110 -10.74 -6.58 10.67
N GLY A 111 -11.22 -5.52 11.32
CA GLY A 111 -11.18 -5.33 12.77
C GLY A 111 -9.78 -4.95 13.30
N GLN A 112 -8.73 -5.59 12.77
CA GLN A 112 -7.34 -5.20 12.96
C GLN A 112 -6.57 -5.31 11.63
N VAL A 113 -5.72 -4.32 11.35
CA VAL A 113 -4.83 -4.22 10.19
C VAL A 113 -3.39 -4.05 10.70
N ASP A 114 -2.42 -4.72 10.08
CA ASP A 114 -1.03 -4.65 10.51
C ASP A 114 -0.36 -3.35 10.03
N LEU A 115 -0.57 -2.97 8.76
CA LEU A 115 0.09 -1.80 8.17
C LEU A 115 -0.85 -1.01 7.24
N VAL A 116 -0.90 0.31 7.40
CA VAL A 116 -1.56 1.23 6.46
C VAL A 116 -0.53 2.18 5.86
N LEU A 117 -0.37 2.17 4.54
CA LEU A 117 0.43 3.14 3.80
C LEU A 117 -0.46 4.32 3.39
N LEU A 118 -0.06 5.54 3.74
CA LEU A 118 -0.63 6.80 3.26
C LEU A 118 0.41 7.45 2.32
N THR A 119 0.35 7.12 1.03
CA THR A 119 1.50 7.30 0.09
C THR A 119 1.56 8.66 -0.60
N SER A 120 0.46 9.41 -0.56
CA SER A 120 0.11 10.53 -1.44
C SER A 120 1.17 11.62 -1.65
N VAL A 121 1.37 12.00 -2.93
CA VAL A 121 1.62 13.32 -3.57
C VAL A 121 1.20 13.10 -5.06
N LEU A 122 0.68 14.00 -5.93
CA LEU A 122 0.15 15.38 -5.84
C LEU A 122 -1.31 15.40 -6.45
N GLU A 123 -1.68 16.40 -7.26
CA GLU A 123 -2.97 16.54 -7.97
C GLU A 123 -2.99 15.89 -9.37
N SER A 124 -3.79 14.84 -9.59
CA SER A 124 -4.14 14.40 -10.95
C SER A 124 -5.26 15.26 -11.55
N PRO A 125 -5.44 15.32 -12.89
CA PRO A 125 -6.61 15.99 -13.49
C PRO A 125 -7.95 15.42 -12.99
N ASP A 126 -8.00 14.09 -12.81
CA ASP A 126 -9.12 13.39 -12.17
C ASP A 126 -9.39 13.85 -10.74
N TYR A 127 -8.37 14.25 -9.98
CA TYR A 127 -8.52 14.76 -8.62
C TYR A 127 -9.18 16.14 -8.63
N LYS A 128 -8.79 17.06 -9.52
CA LYS A 128 -9.43 18.38 -9.68
C LYS A 128 -10.92 18.28 -10.00
N ASN A 129 -11.30 17.30 -10.81
CA ASN A 129 -12.70 17.09 -11.20
C ASN A 129 -13.54 16.35 -10.14
N ASN A 130 -12.94 15.46 -9.34
CA ASN A 130 -13.67 14.65 -8.34
C ASN A 130 -13.64 15.19 -6.90
N PHE A 131 -12.67 16.03 -6.53
CA PHE A 131 -12.52 16.57 -5.17
C PHE A 131 -12.59 18.10 -5.15
N LYS A 132 -13.80 18.64 -4.99
CA LYS A 132 -14.09 20.09 -4.96
C LYS A 132 -13.49 20.88 -3.76
N SER A 133 -12.57 20.32 -2.99
CA SER A 133 -11.64 21.02 -2.08
C SER A 133 -10.78 20.04 -1.26
N ASP A 134 -9.56 20.46 -0.91
CA ASP A 134 -8.64 19.81 0.05
C ASP A 134 -9.36 19.32 1.33
N ARG A 135 -10.37 20.08 1.81
CA ARG A 135 -11.22 19.72 2.96
C ARG A 135 -11.79 18.29 2.90
N SER A 136 -12.10 17.76 1.71
CA SER A 136 -12.67 16.42 1.54
C SER A 136 -11.63 15.31 1.77
N PHE A 137 -10.45 15.42 1.16
CA PHE A 137 -9.27 14.57 1.43
C PHE A 137 -8.88 14.62 2.92
N GLN A 138 -8.80 15.83 3.49
CA GLN A 138 -8.51 16.05 4.91
C GLN A 138 -9.52 15.35 5.85
N LYS A 139 -10.79 15.25 5.45
CA LYS A 139 -11.83 14.58 6.23
C LYS A 139 -11.62 13.06 6.23
N GLU A 140 -11.42 12.45 5.05
CA GLU A 140 -11.20 11.00 4.94
C GLU A 140 -9.89 10.59 5.65
N VAL A 141 -8.79 11.34 5.47
CA VAL A 141 -7.52 11.10 6.20
C VAL A 141 -7.71 11.17 7.71
N LYS A 142 -8.48 12.15 8.22
CA LYS A 142 -8.80 12.25 9.65
C LYS A 142 -9.69 11.11 10.16
N GLU A 143 -10.61 10.61 9.34
CA GLU A 143 -11.42 9.44 9.68
C GLU A 143 -10.56 8.18 9.78
N ILE A 144 -9.69 7.94 8.80
CA ILE A 144 -8.72 6.82 8.77
C ILE A 144 -7.79 6.85 10.00
N LEU A 145 -7.20 8.01 10.29
CA LEU A 145 -6.32 8.19 11.45
C LEU A 145 -7.10 8.21 12.79
N GLY A 146 -8.40 8.50 12.77
CA GLY A 146 -9.30 8.35 13.93
C GLY A 146 -9.49 6.88 14.33
N GLU A 147 -9.51 5.98 13.35
CA GLU A 147 -9.61 4.53 13.53
C GLU A 147 -8.28 3.87 13.97
N LYS A 148 -7.31 4.64 14.50
CA LYS A 148 -5.96 4.18 14.86
C LYS A 148 -5.90 2.91 15.72
N ASN A 149 -6.91 2.65 16.56
CA ASN A 149 -6.94 1.47 17.42
C ASN A 149 -7.14 0.16 16.63
N LYS A 150 -7.52 0.24 15.35
CA LYS A 150 -7.66 -0.88 14.41
C LYS A 150 -6.43 -1.08 13.53
N VAL A 151 -5.39 -0.26 13.66
CA VAL A 151 -4.20 -0.29 12.80
C VAL A 151 -2.94 -0.31 13.68
N LYS A 152 -2.09 -1.33 13.53
CA LYS A 152 -0.88 -1.45 14.35
C LYS A 152 0.14 -0.37 14.00
N LEU A 153 0.33 -0.09 12.71
CA LEU A 153 1.25 0.94 12.26
C LEU A 153 0.72 1.67 11.02
N PHE A 154 0.91 2.99 10.99
CA PHE A 154 0.77 3.78 9.77
C PHE A 154 2.14 4.17 9.21
N ALA A 155 2.37 3.90 7.92
CA ALA A 155 3.50 4.45 7.18
C ALA A 155 3.02 5.64 6.36
N ILE A 156 3.51 6.83 6.66
CA ILE A 156 2.88 8.07 6.19
C ILE A 156 3.90 8.95 5.47
N ASN A 157 3.51 9.47 4.30
CA ASN A 157 4.31 10.43 3.57
C ASN A 157 4.41 11.73 4.40
N SER A 158 5.61 12.05 4.88
CA SER A 158 5.85 13.29 5.64
C SER A 158 6.00 14.51 4.75
N ASP A 159 6.25 14.34 3.44
CA ASP A 159 6.46 15.43 2.50
C ASP A 159 5.13 15.99 1.93
N ASP A 160 4.00 15.26 2.10
CA ASP A 160 2.68 15.79 1.73
C ASP A 160 2.19 16.82 2.75
N GLU A 161 2.27 18.10 2.39
CA GLU A 161 1.77 19.25 3.16
C GLU A 161 0.32 19.07 3.66
N ARG A 162 -0.52 18.33 2.91
CA ARG A 162 -1.90 18.02 3.34
C ARG A 162 -1.89 17.09 4.55
N LEU A 163 -0.96 16.14 4.61
CA LEU A 163 -0.83 15.21 5.73
C LEU A 163 -0.17 15.89 6.95
N LYS A 164 0.84 16.77 6.76
CA LYS A 164 1.60 17.42 7.85
C LYS A 164 0.74 17.98 8.99
N LYS A 165 -0.29 18.78 8.67
CA LYS A 165 -1.18 19.38 9.69
C LYS A 165 -1.94 18.35 10.54
N THR A 166 -2.31 17.22 9.94
CA THR A 166 -3.01 16.14 10.63
C THR A 166 -2.03 15.22 11.39
N LEU A 167 -0.85 14.99 10.82
CA LEU A 167 0.26 14.24 11.43
C LEU A 167 0.76 14.83 12.74
N ASN A 168 0.86 16.16 12.84
CA ASN A 168 1.33 16.84 14.06
C ASN A 168 0.41 16.64 15.27
N ARG A 169 -0.81 16.12 15.07
CA ARG A 169 -1.78 15.80 16.13
C ARG A 169 -2.06 14.30 16.24
N PHE A 170 -1.42 13.48 15.41
CA PHE A 170 -1.62 12.05 15.39
C PHE A 170 -0.97 11.39 16.62
N LYS A 171 -1.72 10.51 17.29
CA LYS A 171 -1.32 9.79 18.52
C LYS A 171 -1.44 8.27 18.37
N GLY A 172 -1.33 7.75 17.15
CA GLY A 172 -1.17 6.32 16.90
C GLY A 172 0.28 6.03 16.49
N GLU A 173 0.63 4.75 16.41
CA GLU A 173 1.96 4.36 15.99
C GLU A 173 2.15 4.67 14.50
N SER A 174 3.26 5.34 14.16
CA SER A 174 3.58 5.65 12.77
C SER A 174 5.07 5.75 12.49
N VAL A 175 5.42 5.41 11.25
CA VAL A 175 6.70 5.78 10.62
C VAL A 175 6.43 6.95 9.66
N ARG A 176 7.37 7.90 9.62
CA ARG A 176 7.36 9.00 8.65
C ARG A 176 8.34 8.67 7.52
N ILE A 177 7.84 8.71 6.30
CA ILE A 177 8.56 8.31 5.09
C ILE A 177 8.72 9.55 4.20
N GLY A 178 9.95 9.89 3.82
CA GLY A 178 10.18 11.08 3.00
C GLY A 178 11.60 11.64 2.99
N LEU A 179 11.70 12.87 2.48
CA LEU A 179 12.88 13.76 2.46
C LEU A 179 12.96 14.65 3.72
N ASP A 180 11.80 15.00 4.30
CA ASP A 180 11.66 15.86 5.48
C ASP A 180 12.58 15.42 6.63
N GLN A 181 13.09 16.38 7.40
CA GLN A 181 14.00 16.08 8.52
C GLN A 181 13.32 15.25 9.62
N SER A 182 11.98 15.26 9.69
CA SER A 182 11.19 14.46 10.61
C SER A 182 10.84 13.05 10.10
N SER A 183 11.27 12.67 8.89
CA SER A 183 11.19 11.30 8.39
C SER A 183 12.11 10.38 9.19
N SER A 184 11.57 9.26 9.68
CA SER A 184 12.36 8.19 10.32
C SER A 184 12.84 7.15 9.32
N PHE A 185 12.11 6.94 8.21
CA PHE A 185 12.55 6.20 7.03
C PHE A 185 12.87 7.21 5.93
N LYS A 186 14.11 7.72 5.94
CA LYS A 186 14.47 8.99 5.30
C LYS A 186 15.30 8.79 4.05
N MET A 187 14.95 9.54 3.01
CA MET A 187 15.71 9.71 1.78
C MET A 187 16.62 10.94 1.90
N GLU A 188 17.90 10.80 1.52
CA GLU A 188 18.86 11.91 1.45
C GLU A 188 19.58 11.94 0.10
N GLY A 189 19.88 13.14 -0.38
CA GLY A 189 20.64 13.33 -1.63
C GLY A 189 19.94 12.75 -2.86
N LEU A 190 18.61 12.92 -2.98
CA LEU A 190 17.86 12.48 -4.15
C LEU A 190 18.41 13.14 -5.42
N SER A 191 18.96 12.32 -6.30
CA SER A 191 19.37 12.69 -7.65
C SER A 191 18.46 11.97 -8.64
N MET A 192 17.79 12.74 -9.50
CA MET A 192 17.09 12.25 -10.69
C MET A 192 18.03 12.38 -11.89
N GLY A 193 18.10 11.36 -12.73
CA GLY A 193 18.89 11.41 -13.96
C GLY A 193 18.35 12.44 -14.95
N THR A 194 19.24 13.29 -15.45
CA THR A 194 18.99 14.21 -16.57
C THR A 194 19.72 13.71 -17.82
N GLU A 195 19.24 14.15 -18.99
CA GLU A 195 19.88 14.07 -20.31
C GLU A 195 20.89 12.91 -20.52
N GLY A 196 20.37 11.74 -20.91
CA GLY A 196 21.17 10.55 -21.22
C GLY A 196 21.41 9.61 -20.04
N ILE A 197 21.40 10.11 -18.80
CA ILE A 197 21.45 9.29 -17.59
C ILE A 197 20.02 8.96 -17.14
N LYS A 198 19.68 7.67 -17.03
CA LYS A 198 18.35 7.20 -16.64
C LYS A 198 18.26 6.79 -15.18
N GLY A 199 17.11 7.05 -14.56
CA GLY A 199 16.76 6.55 -13.23
C GLY A 199 16.84 7.60 -12.12
N ALA A 200 16.81 7.10 -10.88
CA ALA A 200 17.02 7.89 -9.67
C ALA A 200 18.04 7.21 -8.75
N SER A 201 18.69 7.99 -7.89
CA SER A 201 19.52 7.47 -6.80
C SER A 201 19.42 8.34 -5.55
N PHE A 202 19.58 7.73 -4.38
CA PHE A 202 19.57 8.41 -3.09
C PHE A 202 20.21 7.55 -2.01
N LYS A 203 20.49 8.13 -0.84
CA LYS A 203 20.86 7.40 0.37
C LYS A 203 19.60 7.18 1.22
N LEU A 204 19.31 5.93 1.56
CA LEU A 204 18.26 5.56 2.50
C LEU A 204 18.85 5.44 3.91
N ASN A 205 18.23 6.16 4.84
CA ASN A 205 18.56 6.14 6.26
C ASN A 205 17.37 5.56 7.05
N TYR A 206 17.61 4.50 7.81
CA TYR A 206 16.63 3.93 8.75
C TYR A 206 17.35 3.08 9.81
N ASP A 207 16.96 3.24 11.07
CA ASP A 207 17.47 2.44 12.21
C ASP A 207 19.00 2.24 12.20
N ASN A 208 19.73 3.37 12.22
CA ASN A 208 21.20 3.47 12.11
C ASN A 208 21.83 2.87 10.83
N SER A 209 21.03 2.29 9.93
CA SER A 209 21.47 1.77 8.64
C SER A 209 21.43 2.86 7.59
N HIS A 210 22.46 2.85 6.74
CA HIS A 210 22.71 3.84 5.70
C HIS A 210 23.08 3.13 4.40
N ILE A 211 22.15 2.99 3.46
CA ILE A 211 22.40 2.28 2.20
C ILE A 211 22.12 3.13 0.96
N PRO A 212 22.95 3.05 -0.09
CA PRO A 212 22.63 3.67 -1.37
C PRO A 212 21.54 2.87 -2.09
N ILE A 213 20.48 3.54 -2.51
CA ILE A 213 19.43 3.00 -3.37
C ILE A 213 19.64 3.53 -4.79
N ARG A 214 19.49 2.65 -5.79
CA ARG A 214 19.45 2.98 -7.20
C ARG A 214 18.17 2.46 -7.83
N ILE A 215 17.57 3.26 -8.68
CA ILE A 215 16.30 2.95 -9.36
C ILE A 215 16.46 3.30 -10.85
N PRO A 216 17.14 2.47 -11.66
CA PRO A 216 17.47 2.78 -13.06
C PRO A 216 16.25 3.05 -13.95
N TRP A 217 15.09 2.52 -13.57
CA TRP A 217 13.82 2.64 -14.27
C TRP A 217 12.95 3.82 -13.81
N ALA A 218 13.30 4.52 -12.72
CA ALA A 218 12.49 5.63 -12.22
C ALA A 218 12.55 6.83 -13.19
N SER A 219 11.39 7.23 -13.72
CA SER A 219 11.28 8.39 -14.61
C SER A 219 10.73 9.64 -13.92
N THR A 220 10.18 9.51 -12.71
CA THR A 220 9.61 10.63 -11.94
C THR A 220 9.82 10.44 -10.44
N VAL A 221 9.71 11.52 -9.67
CA VAL A 221 9.76 11.50 -8.21
C VAL A 221 8.75 10.52 -7.59
N ASP A 222 7.53 10.40 -8.12
CA ASP A 222 6.53 9.44 -7.62
C ASP A 222 7.01 7.96 -7.65
N ASP A 223 7.87 7.60 -8.61
CA ASP A 223 8.41 6.24 -8.73
C ASP A 223 9.42 5.95 -7.60
N VAL A 224 10.12 7.00 -7.16
CA VAL A 224 11.00 6.99 -5.99
C VAL A 224 10.17 6.80 -4.72
N TYR A 225 9.07 7.54 -4.54
CA TYR A 225 8.16 7.32 -3.40
C TYR A 225 7.52 5.92 -3.44
N SER A 226 7.05 5.43 -4.60
CA SER A 226 6.54 4.06 -4.72
C SER A 226 7.57 3.02 -4.25
N SER A 227 8.84 3.24 -4.58
CA SER A 227 9.95 2.38 -4.15
C SER A 227 10.25 2.52 -2.66
N LEU A 228 10.24 3.75 -2.13
CA LEU A 228 10.49 4.05 -0.72
C LEU A 228 9.41 3.44 0.19
N PHE A 229 8.12 3.56 -0.16
CA PHE A 229 7.03 2.88 0.53
C PHE A 229 7.14 1.36 0.47
N SER A 230 7.50 0.81 -0.69
CA SER A 230 7.65 -0.64 -0.86
C SER A 230 8.87 -1.19 -0.12
N ALA A 231 9.94 -0.41 -0.01
CA ALA A 231 11.09 -0.73 0.82
C ALA A 231 10.69 -0.81 2.29
N TYR A 232 9.91 0.16 2.78
CA TYR A 232 9.42 0.12 4.16
C TYR A 232 8.54 -1.11 4.43
N VAL A 233 7.66 -1.49 3.50
CA VAL A 233 6.89 -2.74 3.62
C VAL A 233 7.81 -3.96 3.75
N GLY A 234 8.86 -4.05 2.94
CA GLY A 234 9.85 -5.13 3.07
C GLY A 234 10.49 -5.18 4.46
N VAL A 235 10.92 -4.03 4.98
CA VAL A 235 11.52 -3.91 6.32
C VAL A 235 10.54 -4.29 7.43
N TYR A 236 9.29 -3.83 7.34
CA TYR A 236 8.22 -4.15 8.29
C TYR A 236 7.97 -5.67 8.41
N PHE A 237 8.15 -6.42 7.32
CA PHE A 237 8.07 -7.90 7.31
C PHE A 237 9.43 -8.60 7.54
N GLY A 238 10.44 -7.87 8.03
CA GLY A 238 11.75 -8.44 8.41
C GLY A 238 12.57 -8.94 7.23
N LEU A 239 12.48 -8.27 6.07
CA LEU A 239 13.40 -8.47 4.95
C LEU A 239 14.61 -7.53 5.08
N ASN A 240 15.78 -8.01 4.65
CA ASN A 240 17.02 -7.27 4.75
C ASN A 240 17.06 -6.09 3.75
N LEU A 241 17.49 -4.90 4.21
CA LEU A 241 17.56 -3.68 3.42
C LEU A 241 18.42 -3.78 2.14
N VAL A 242 19.50 -4.57 2.15
CA VAL A 242 20.34 -4.79 0.96
C VAL A 242 19.60 -5.61 -0.09
N GLN A 243 18.85 -6.63 0.33
CA GLN A 243 18.01 -7.42 -0.57
C GLN A 243 16.88 -6.57 -1.16
N ILE A 244 16.22 -5.76 -0.32
CA ILE A 244 15.17 -4.81 -0.73
C ILE A 244 15.70 -3.82 -1.78
N SER A 245 16.90 -3.25 -1.57
CA SER A 245 17.54 -2.34 -2.52
C SER A 245 17.73 -3.00 -3.89
N ARG A 246 18.28 -4.21 -3.90
CA ARG A 246 18.50 -4.98 -5.14
C ARG A 246 17.18 -5.28 -5.85
N ASP A 247 16.12 -5.56 -5.11
CA ASP A 247 14.80 -5.91 -5.66
C ASP A 247 14.06 -4.73 -6.28
N ILE A 248 14.32 -3.52 -5.77
CA ILE A 248 13.90 -2.26 -6.36
C ILE A 248 14.73 -1.95 -7.61
N GLU A 249 16.06 -2.10 -7.54
CA GLU A 249 16.97 -1.80 -8.66
C GLU A 249 16.66 -2.62 -9.91
N ILE A 250 16.36 -3.92 -9.76
CA ILE A 250 16.06 -4.84 -10.88
C ILE A 250 14.57 -4.95 -11.24
N ALA A 251 13.70 -4.11 -10.67
CA ALA A 251 12.25 -4.21 -10.88
C ALA A 251 11.86 -3.91 -12.35
N ASP A 252 11.38 -4.93 -13.06
CA ASP A 252 10.85 -4.80 -14.42
C ASP A 252 9.33 -4.59 -14.43
N PHE A 253 8.89 -3.47 -15.01
CA PHE A 253 7.48 -3.15 -15.21
C PHE A 253 6.97 -3.46 -16.62
N GLN A 254 7.85 -3.69 -17.59
CA GLN A 254 7.46 -3.83 -19.01
C GLN A 254 6.65 -5.11 -19.30
N LYS A 255 6.64 -6.09 -18.38
CA LYS A 255 5.88 -7.34 -18.52
C LYS A 255 4.43 -7.33 -18.03
N LYS A 256 3.95 -6.26 -17.40
CA LYS A 256 2.62 -6.25 -16.75
C LYS A 256 1.52 -5.42 -17.43
N GLU A 257 1.84 -4.57 -18.40
CA GLU A 257 0.84 -3.72 -19.08
C GLU A 257 0.20 -4.37 -20.33
N GLN A 258 0.42 -5.67 -20.56
CA GLN A 258 -0.05 -6.41 -21.76
C GLN A 258 -0.89 -7.67 -21.44
N LYS A 259 -1.60 -7.75 -20.31
CA LYS A 259 -2.47 -8.89 -19.94
C LYS A 259 -3.75 -8.50 -19.21
#